data_AF-A0A6G1WZN5-F1
#
_entry.id   AF-A0A6G1WZN5-F1
#
_cell.length_a   1.000
_cell.length_b   1.000
_cell.length_c   1.000
_cell.angle_alpha   90.00
_cell.angle_beta   90.00
_cell.angle_gamma   90.00
#
_symmetry.space_group_name_H-M   'P 1'
#
loop_
_entity.id
_entity.type
_entity.pdbx_description
1 polymer ?
#
loop_
_entity_poly.entity_id
_entity_poly.type
_entity_poly.pdbx_seq_one_letter_code
_entity_poly.pdbx_strand_id
1 'polypeptide(L)'
;MGKRGLDPRILEVLKRNTRSRISESAIPVALSRIRNKMPFLTLNAAAEIFARKRKFSVARYLKEVDRESLKSVEIVKVSIQQPSSKKRIFEIVRYNTDNKWLKAHLDEINKTYTYGCYTSTFVMCRKVLENLIIYHILRKKYPDRNRDHREKYYNLSRNRFHDFSVLLKNLRESSKDFGTERGLVKRICQLTDAFKETANEMTHSLYHVAIKKEIDNLCFQQILDLIKELEQKL
;
A
#
# COMPACT_ATOMS: atom_id res chain seq x y z
N MET A 1 10.52 4.09 54.75
CA MET A 1 11.20 4.42 53.47
C MET A 1 10.41 5.52 52.75
N GLY A 2 10.97 6.73 52.65
CA GLY A 2 10.25 7.92 52.18
C GLY A 2 9.80 7.82 50.72
N LYS A 3 8.52 8.16 50.46
CA LYS A 3 7.95 8.29 49.11
C LYS A 3 8.68 9.41 48.36
N ARG A 4 9.76 9.10 47.63
CA ARG A 4 10.39 10.04 46.70
C ARG A 4 9.40 10.32 45.56
N GLY A 5 8.89 11.54 45.50
CA GLY A 5 8.00 12.01 44.44
C GLY A 5 8.69 12.08 43.07
N LEU A 6 7.90 12.25 42.02
CA LEU A 6 8.38 12.44 40.65
C LEU A 6 9.20 13.75 40.58
N ASP A 7 10.38 13.71 39.95
CA ASP A 7 11.19 14.93 39.78
C ASP A 7 10.39 16.00 39.00
N PRO A 8 10.25 17.23 39.53
CA PRO A 8 9.48 18.28 38.87
C PRO A 8 9.93 18.56 37.43
N ARG A 9 11.24 18.43 37.14
CA ARG A 9 11.81 18.65 35.80
C ARG A 9 11.39 17.55 34.82
N ILE A 10 11.26 16.32 35.32
CA ILE A 10 10.74 15.20 34.53
C ILE A 10 9.27 15.45 34.23
N LEU A 11 8.47 15.86 35.24
CA LEU A 11 7.06 16.16 35.06
C LEU A 11 6.82 17.26 34.03
N GLU A 12 7.62 18.33 34.06
CA GLU A 12 7.54 19.42 33.08
C GLU A 12 7.82 18.94 31.65
N VAL A 13 8.86 18.12 31.47
CA VAL A 13 9.23 17.56 30.17
C VAL A 13 8.16 16.60 29.67
N LEU A 14 7.56 15.79 30.56
CA LEU A 14 6.42 14.94 30.22
C LEU A 14 5.25 15.80 29.73
N LYS A 15 4.81 16.79 30.52
CA LYS A 15 3.71 17.70 30.15
C LYS A 15 3.97 18.34 28.79
N ARG A 16 5.14 18.95 28.59
CA ARG A 16 5.50 19.62 27.33
C ARG A 16 5.40 18.70 26.12
N ASN A 17 5.90 17.46 26.22
CA ASN A 17 5.94 16.51 25.12
C ASN A 17 4.67 15.67 24.97
N THR A 18 3.70 15.80 25.89
CA THR A 18 2.43 15.04 25.84
C THR A 18 1.16 15.91 25.76
N ARG A 19 1.28 17.24 25.81
CA ARG A 19 0.18 18.22 25.79
C ARG A 19 -0.92 17.98 24.74
N SER A 20 -0.58 17.43 23.58
CA SER A 20 -1.54 17.16 22.50
C SER A 20 -2.14 15.75 22.50
N ARG A 21 -1.66 14.86 23.38
CA ARG A 21 -1.99 13.41 23.32
C ARG A 21 -2.67 12.87 24.58
N ILE A 22 -2.45 13.50 25.73
CA ILE A 22 -3.06 13.11 27.01
C ILE A 22 -3.20 14.33 27.92
N SER A 23 -4.23 14.33 28.77
CA SER A 23 -4.38 15.34 29.82
C SER A 23 -3.26 15.24 30.86
N GLU A 24 -2.90 16.37 31.46
CA GLU A 24 -1.85 16.39 32.50
C GLU A 24 -2.22 15.51 33.71
N SER A 25 -3.52 15.39 34.01
CA SER A 25 -4.06 14.51 35.06
C SER A 25 -3.91 13.01 34.75
N ALA A 26 -3.74 12.62 33.49
CA ALA A 26 -3.56 11.23 33.08
C ALA A 26 -2.11 10.74 33.21
N ILE A 27 -1.13 11.66 33.32
CA ILE A 27 0.29 11.31 33.43
C ILE A 27 0.57 10.50 34.71
N PRO A 28 0.15 10.93 35.93
CA PRO A 28 0.39 10.16 37.15
C PRO A 28 -0.26 8.77 37.12
N VAL A 29 -1.46 8.66 36.54
CA VAL A 29 -2.18 7.38 36.40
C VAL A 29 -1.39 6.43 35.50
N ALA A 30 -0.84 6.91 34.38
CA ALA A 30 -0.05 6.10 33.48
C ALA A 30 1.27 5.63 34.10
N LEU A 31 1.94 6.50 34.87
CA LEU A 31 3.16 6.13 35.60
C LEU A 31 2.86 5.08 36.69
N SER A 32 1.75 5.23 37.40
CA SER A 32 1.29 4.24 38.39
C SER A 32 1.04 2.87 37.74
N ARG A 33 0.36 2.82 36.59
CA ARG A 33 0.16 1.56 35.84
C ARG A 33 1.48 0.89 35.43
N ILE A 34 2.50 1.66 35.07
CA ILE A 34 3.83 1.13 34.73
C ILE A 34 4.50 0.53 35.98
N ARG A 35 4.41 1.21 37.12
CA ARG A 35 4.95 0.70 38.40
C ARG A 35 4.18 -0.50 38.93
N ASN A 36 2.87 -0.59 38.71
CA ASN A 36 2.10 -1.78 39.10
C ASN A 36 2.56 -3.02 38.33
N LYS A 37 2.97 -2.85 37.06
CA LYS A 37 3.53 -3.94 36.25
C LYS A 37 5.00 -4.25 36.60
N MET A 38 5.74 -3.26 37.09
CA MET A 38 7.15 -3.39 37.46
C MET A 38 7.38 -2.69 38.81
N PRO A 39 7.03 -3.35 39.94
CA PRO A 39 7.03 -2.73 41.27
C PRO A 39 8.40 -2.25 41.75
N PHE A 40 9.47 -2.85 41.23
CA PHE A 40 10.87 -2.49 41.52
C PHE A 40 11.29 -1.14 40.91
N LEU A 41 10.47 -0.53 40.04
CA LEU A 41 10.78 0.76 39.43
C LEU A 41 10.51 1.93 40.36
N THR A 42 11.45 2.88 40.34
CA THR A 42 11.19 4.23 40.86
C THR A 42 10.19 4.96 39.96
N LEU A 43 9.58 6.03 40.49
CA LEU A 43 8.62 6.82 39.73
C LEU A 43 9.26 7.56 38.54
N ASN A 44 10.53 7.97 38.68
CA ASN A 44 11.31 8.57 37.61
C ASN A 44 11.73 7.53 36.55
N ALA A 45 12.08 6.32 36.96
CA ALA A 45 12.38 5.24 36.03
C ALA A 45 11.13 4.83 35.21
N ALA A 46 9.97 4.76 35.87
CA ALA A 46 8.69 4.57 35.18
C ALA A 46 8.39 5.70 34.17
N ALA A 47 8.79 6.94 34.49
CA ALA A 47 8.69 8.07 33.58
C ALA A 47 9.58 7.94 32.34
N GLU A 48 10.78 7.38 32.47
CA GLU A 48 11.65 7.09 31.32
C GLU A 48 11.05 6.00 30.41
N ILE A 49 10.48 4.94 30.97
CA ILE A 49 9.77 3.92 30.17
C ILE A 49 8.58 4.54 29.45
N PHE A 50 7.83 5.40 30.14
CA PHE A 50 6.70 6.12 29.58
C PHE A 50 7.11 7.05 28.42
N ALA A 51 8.23 7.76 28.57
CA ALA A 51 8.80 8.65 27.56
C ALA A 51 9.30 7.88 26.34
N ARG A 52 10.05 6.77 26.56
CA ARG A 52 10.58 5.92 25.48
C ARG A 52 9.49 5.35 24.59
N LYS A 53 8.36 4.92 25.18
CA LYS A 53 7.17 4.46 24.42
C LYS A 53 6.60 5.54 23.50
N ARG A 54 6.90 6.82 23.75
CA ARG A 54 6.44 7.98 22.99
C ARG A 54 7.55 8.65 22.17
N LYS A 55 8.69 7.96 21.97
CA LYS A 55 9.83 8.39 21.15
C LYS A 55 10.54 9.64 21.68
N PHE A 56 10.58 9.85 22.99
CA PHE A 56 11.45 10.84 23.63
C PHE A 56 12.06 10.28 24.93
N SER A 57 12.93 11.03 25.59
CA SER A 57 13.63 10.58 26.81
C SER A 57 13.71 11.66 27.87
N VAL A 58 13.66 11.23 29.12
CA VAL A 58 13.91 12.01 30.34
C VAL A 58 15.16 11.50 31.08
N ALA A 59 15.96 10.62 30.45
CA ALA A 59 17.12 9.95 31.04
C ALA A 59 18.14 10.92 31.66
N ARG A 60 18.26 12.13 31.11
CA ARG A 60 19.16 13.18 31.61
C ARG A 60 18.85 13.64 33.04
N TYR A 61 17.64 13.40 33.52
CA TYR A 61 17.18 13.78 34.86
C TYR A 61 17.16 12.60 35.85
N LEU A 62 17.52 11.40 35.40
CA LEU A 62 17.51 10.21 36.24
C LEU A 62 18.73 10.16 37.14
N LYS A 63 18.49 9.88 38.43
CA LYS A 63 19.54 9.62 39.42
C LYS A 63 20.03 8.19 39.31
N GLU A 64 21.13 7.86 39.97
CA GLU A 64 21.74 6.52 39.94
C GLU A 64 20.75 5.42 40.32
N VAL A 65 19.98 5.63 41.40
CA VAL A 65 18.92 4.71 41.85
C VAL A 65 17.85 4.47 40.77
N ASP A 66 17.51 5.51 39.99
CA ASP A 66 16.55 5.38 38.90
C ASP A 66 17.15 4.56 37.75
N ARG A 67 18.42 4.79 37.43
CA ARG A 67 19.15 4.06 36.39
C ARG A 67 19.35 2.59 36.76
N GLU A 68 19.63 2.29 38.01
CA GLU A 68 19.74 0.92 38.53
C GLU A 68 18.42 0.18 38.38
N SER A 69 17.30 0.81 38.75
CA SER A 69 15.98 0.19 38.57
C SER A 69 15.61 -0.05 37.10
N LEU A 70 16.22 0.66 36.15
CA LEU A 70 16.06 0.42 34.70
C LEU A 70 16.94 -0.70 34.17
N LYS A 71 18.05 -1.07 34.83
CA LYS A 71 18.97 -2.11 34.36
C LYS A 71 18.33 -3.49 34.32
N SER A 72 17.37 -3.75 35.22
CA SER A 72 16.59 -5.00 35.28
C SER A 72 15.43 -5.04 34.28
N VAL A 73 15.22 -3.98 33.49
CA VAL A 73 14.18 -3.95 32.46
C VAL A 73 14.78 -4.40 31.14
N GLU A 74 14.55 -5.66 30.78
CA GLU A 74 14.80 -6.14 29.42
C GLU A 74 13.83 -5.47 28.45
N ILE A 75 14.27 -4.39 27.81
CA ILE A 75 13.57 -3.84 26.66
C ILE A 75 13.98 -4.69 25.46
N VAL A 76 13.11 -5.62 25.05
CA VAL A 76 13.26 -6.33 23.78
C VAL A 76 13.21 -5.30 22.65
N LYS A 77 14.39 -4.84 22.20
CA LYS A 77 14.52 -4.08 20.96
C LYS A 77 14.47 -5.09 19.83
N VAL A 78 13.33 -5.19 19.15
CA VAL A 78 13.26 -5.89 17.88
C VAL A 78 14.07 -5.09 16.86
N SER A 79 15.32 -5.47 16.68
CA SER A 79 16.17 -5.00 15.59
C SER A 79 15.62 -5.57 14.29
N ILE A 80 14.86 -4.79 13.54
CA ILE A 80 14.53 -5.13 12.15
C ILE A 80 15.81 -4.86 11.36
N GLN A 81 16.57 -5.92 11.06
CA GLN A 81 17.67 -5.83 10.11
C GLN A 81 17.09 -5.41 8.76
N GLN A 82 17.44 -4.22 8.28
CA GLN A 82 17.10 -3.83 6.92
C GLN A 82 18.11 -4.50 5.97
N PRO A 83 17.68 -5.38 5.07
CA PRO A 83 18.60 -5.94 4.08
C PRO A 83 19.15 -4.79 3.22
N SER A 84 20.48 -4.68 3.17
CA SER A 84 21.22 -3.55 2.59
C SER A 84 21.43 -3.62 1.08
N SER A 85 21.02 -4.72 0.43
CA SER A 85 21.15 -4.83 -1.03
C SER A 85 19.88 -4.32 -1.72
N LYS A 86 19.95 -3.09 -2.25
CA LYS A 86 18.98 -2.63 -3.25
C LYS A 86 19.09 -3.56 -4.46
N LYS A 87 18.16 -4.52 -4.59
CA LYS A 87 18.06 -5.35 -5.81
C LYS A 87 17.86 -4.42 -7.00
N ARG A 88 18.56 -4.69 -8.10
CA ARG A 88 18.31 -4.02 -9.38
C ARG A 88 16.89 -4.39 -9.82
N ILE A 89 16.07 -3.37 -10.09
CA ILE A 89 14.70 -3.57 -10.57
C ILE A 89 14.75 -4.19 -11.97
N PHE A 90 14.07 -5.31 -12.14
CA PHE A 90 13.85 -5.95 -13.43
C PHE A 90 12.56 -5.39 -14.03
N GLU A 91 12.68 -4.72 -15.17
CA GLU A 91 11.54 -4.14 -15.88
C GLU A 91 10.84 -5.20 -16.72
N ILE A 92 9.73 -5.74 -16.20
CA ILE A 92 8.82 -6.59 -16.99
C ILE A 92 7.77 -5.78 -17.74
N VAL A 93 7.51 -4.54 -17.29
CA VAL A 93 6.55 -3.65 -17.90
C VAL A 93 7.15 -2.29 -18.20
N ARG A 94 6.87 -1.80 -19.41
CA ARG A 94 7.27 -0.49 -19.92
C ARG A 94 6.10 0.12 -20.69
N TYR A 95 5.70 1.32 -20.30
CA TYR A 95 4.64 2.05 -20.99
C TYR A 95 4.90 3.54 -20.86
N ASN A 96 5.14 4.22 -21.98
CA ASN A 96 5.48 5.64 -21.97
C ASN A 96 4.22 6.50 -21.70
N THR A 97 4.25 7.26 -20.61
CA THR A 97 3.14 8.12 -20.16
C THR A 97 3.64 9.25 -19.26
N ASP A 98 3.03 10.42 -19.40
CA ASP A 98 3.26 11.57 -18.50
C ASP A 98 2.43 11.48 -17.21
N ASN A 99 1.51 10.52 -17.13
CA ASN A 99 0.69 10.32 -15.94
C ASN A 99 1.53 9.71 -14.80
N LYS A 100 1.87 10.54 -13.82
CA LYS A 100 2.67 10.17 -12.63
C LYS A 100 2.08 8.97 -11.88
N TRP A 101 0.75 8.85 -11.81
CA TRP A 101 0.09 7.76 -11.10
C TRP A 101 0.19 6.45 -11.87
N LEU A 102 0.02 6.49 -13.20
CA LEU A 102 0.20 5.29 -14.02
C LEU A 102 1.67 4.84 -13.97
N LYS A 103 2.62 5.77 -14.08
CA LYS A 103 4.05 5.48 -13.92
C LYS A 103 4.36 4.84 -12.56
N ALA A 104 3.82 5.36 -11.47
CA ALA A 104 4.01 4.79 -10.14
C ALA A 104 3.48 3.34 -10.03
N HIS A 105 2.31 3.04 -10.61
CA HIS A 105 1.78 1.68 -10.61
C HIS A 105 2.63 0.72 -11.48
N LEU A 106 3.18 1.17 -12.60
CA LEU A 106 4.11 0.38 -13.43
C LEU A 106 5.42 0.10 -12.67
N ASP A 107 5.96 1.10 -11.97
CA ASP A 107 7.12 0.91 -11.10
C ASP A 107 6.83 -0.07 -9.95
N GLU A 108 5.62 -0.06 -9.40
CA GLU A 108 5.17 -1.04 -8.41
C GLU A 108 5.11 -2.46 -8.99
N ILE A 109 4.57 -2.65 -10.19
CA ILE A 109 4.57 -3.95 -10.89
C ILE A 109 6.01 -4.47 -11.04
N ASN A 110 6.92 -3.63 -11.54
CA ASN A 110 8.32 -3.99 -11.72
C ASN A 110 8.99 -4.35 -10.38
N LYS A 111 8.67 -3.63 -9.30
CA LYS A 111 9.15 -3.94 -7.94
C LYS A 111 8.58 -5.26 -7.44
N THR A 112 7.27 -5.46 -7.46
CA THR A 112 6.65 -6.69 -6.95
C THR A 112 7.18 -7.91 -7.68
N TYR A 113 7.40 -7.81 -9.00
CA TYR A 113 8.03 -8.87 -9.77
C TYR A 113 9.48 -9.12 -9.33
N THR A 114 10.30 -8.06 -9.24
CA THR A 114 11.72 -8.15 -8.83
C THR A 114 11.90 -8.81 -7.46
N TYR A 115 10.99 -8.55 -6.54
CA TYR A 115 11.04 -9.09 -5.18
C TYR A 115 10.33 -10.44 -5.02
N GLY A 116 9.79 -11.03 -6.10
CA GLY A 116 9.13 -12.34 -6.07
C GLY A 116 7.71 -12.32 -5.52
N CYS A 117 7.09 -11.14 -5.38
CA CYS A 117 5.72 -10.98 -4.95
C CYS A 117 4.76 -11.16 -6.14
N TYR A 118 4.73 -12.36 -6.74
CA TYR A 118 4.02 -12.60 -8.00
C TYR A 118 2.49 -12.49 -7.87
N THR A 119 1.89 -12.92 -6.75
CA THR A 119 0.44 -12.70 -6.50
C THR A 119 0.12 -11.20 -6.48
N SER A 120 0.95 -10.39 -5.81
CA SER A 120 0.79 -8.93 -5.84
C SER A 120 1.01 -8.36 -7.24
N THR A 121 1.94 -8.92 -8.01
CA THR A 121 2.18 -8.55 -9.40
C THR A 121 0.91 -8.75 -10.24
N PHE A 122 0.21 -9.88 -10.09
CA PHE A 122 -1.08 -10.13 -10.73
C PHE A 122 -2.15 -9.09 -10.39
N VAL A 123 -2.30 -8.78 -9.10
CA VAL A 123 -3.26 -7.76 -8.62
C VAL A 123 -2.96 -6.40 -9.23
N MET A 124 -1.69 -5.99 -9.26
CA MET A 124 -1.28 -4.70 -9.81
C MET A 124 -1.44 -4.64 -11.34
N CYS A 125 -1.08 -5.70 -12.05
CA CYS A 125 -1.30 -5.81 -13.48
C CYS A 125 -2.78 -5.69 -13.85
N ARG A 126 -3.68 -6.36 -13.10
CA ARG A 126 -5.13 -6.23 -13.27
C ARG A 126 -5.60 -4.79 -13.06
N LYS A 127 -5.17 -4.13 -11.98
CA LYS A 127 -5.50 -2.73 -11.70
C LYS A 127 -5.07 -1.80 -12.83
N VAL A 128 -3.86 -1.98 -13.37
CA VAL A 128 -3.35 -1.18 -14.48
C VAL A 128 -4.18 -1.40 -15.74
N LEU A 129 -4.48 -2.65 -16.11
CA LEU A 129 -5.31 -2.95 -17.29
C LEU A 129 -6.71 -2.35 -17.19
N GLU A 130 -7.36 -2.47 -16.03
CA GLU A 130 -8.68 -1.90 -15.80
C GLU A 130 -8.67 -0.38 -16.04
N ASN A 131 -7.69 0.32 -15.47
CA ASN A 131 -7.52 1.75 -15.68
C ASN A 131 -7.18 2.10 -17.13
N LEU A 132 -6.33 1.32 -17.81
CA LEU A 132 -6.01 1.57 -19.21
C LEU A 132 -7.24 1.44 -20.10
N ILE A 133 -8.05 0.40 -19.89
CA ILE A 133 -9.31 0.22 -20.64
C ILE A 133 -10.27 1.39 -20.40
N ILE A 134 -10.43 1.82 -19.15
CA ILE A 134 -11.29 2.96 -18.83
C ILE A 134 -10.76 4.23 -19.48
N TYR A 135 -9.54 4.65 -19.14
CA TYR A 135 -9.06 6.01 -19.42
C TYR A 135 -8.43 6.16 -20.81
N HIS A 136 -7.78 5.12 -21.34
CA HIS A 136 -7.06 5.20 -22.62
C HIS A 136 -7.86 4.61 -23.79
N ILE A 137 -8.92 3.83 -23.54
CA ILE A 137 -9.75 3.28 -24.61
C ILE A 137 -11.18 3.83 -24.52
N LEU A 138 -11.94 3.45 -23.50
CA LEU A 138 -13.37 3.73 -23.42
C LEU A 138 -13.66 5.22 -23.28
N ARG A 139 -12.95 5.97 -22.42
CA ARG A 139 -13.17 7.42 -22.27
C ARG A 139 -12.72 8.24 -23.48
N LYS A 140 -11.71 7.78 -24.21
CA LYS A 140 -11.29 8.41 -25.47
C LYS A 140 -12.35 8.22 -26.55
N LYS A 141 -12.85 6.99 -26.70
CA LYS A 141 -13.88 6.67 -27.69
C LYS A 141 -15.28 7.19 -27.33
N TYR A 142 -15.61 7.21 -26.04
CA TYR A 142 -16.93 7.55 -25.48
C TYR A 142 -16.79 8.64 -24.40
N PRO A 143 -16.73 9.92 -24.80
CA PRO A 143 -16.57 11.03 -23.86
C PRO A 143 -17.74 11.15 -22.87
N ASP A 144 -17.45 11.73 -21.71
CA ASP A 144 -18.32 11.82 -20.51
C ASP A 144 -19.59 12.69 -20.68
N ARG A 145 -19.78 13.30 -21.86
CA ARG A 145 -20.90 14.21 -22.14
C ARG A 145 -22.22 13.49 -22.44
N ASN A 146 -22.16 12.20 -22.81
CA ASN A 146 -23.33 11.40 -23.11
C ASN A 146 -23.49 10.30 -22.04
N ARG A 147 -24.70 10.19 -21.49
CA ARG A 147 -25.04 9.18 -20.47
C ARG A 147 -24.81 7.75 -20.95
N ASP A 148 -25.21 7.43 -22.18
CA ASP A 148 -25.07 6.09 -22.76
C ASP A 148 -23.60 5.74 -23.01
N HIS A 149 -22.80 6.75 -23.36
CA HIS A 149 -21.34 6.62 -23.48
C HIS A 149 -20.70 6.33 -22.12
N ARG A 150 -21.12 7.06 -21.09
CA ARG A 150 -20.60 6.92 -19.74
C ARG A 150 -20.92 5.56 -19.12
N GLU A 151 -22.12 5.01 -19.38
CA GLU A 151 -22.52 3.66 -18.95
C GLU A 151 -21.63 2.55 -19.52
N LYS A 152 -20.85 2.80 -20.58
CA LYS A 152 -19.89 1.81 -21.09
C LYS A 152 -18.74 1.53 -20.10
N TYR A 153 -18.40 2.46 -19.22
CA TYR A 153 -17.32 2.29 -18.24
C TYR A 153 -17.71 2.62 -16.79
N TYR A 154 -18.86 3.25 -16.56
CA TYR A 154 -19.28 3.69 -15.24
C TYR A 154 -20.72 3.27 -14.95
N ASN A 155 -20.94 2.58 -13.85
CA ASN A 155 -22.26 2.23 -13.37
C ASN A 155 -22.88 3.43 -12.66
N LEU A 156 -23.84 4.11 -13.29
CA LEU A 156 -24.47 5.29 -12.70
C LEU A 156 -25.33 4.92 -11.48
N SER A 157 -25.99 3.76 -11.50
CA SER A 157 -26.84 3.31 -10.39
C SER A 157 -26.07 3.06 -9.09
N ARG A 158 -24.84 2.56 -9.21
CA ARG A 158 -23.95 2.23 -8.08
C ARG A 158 -22.89 3.29 -7.81
N ASN A 159 -22.89 4.36 -8.60
CA ASN A 159 -21.92 5.45 -8.56
C ASN A 159 -20.45 4.96 -8.49
N ARG A 160 -20.08 4.01 -9.35
CA ARG A 160 -18.73 3.45 -9.41
C ARG A 160 -18.37 2.98 -10.82
N PHE A 161 -17.07 2.84 -11.12
CA PHE A 161 -16.63 2.17 -12.34
C PHE A 161 -17.11 0.72 -12.37
N HIS A 162 -17.39 0.22 -13.57
CA HIS A 162 -17.72 -1.19 -13.77
C HIS A 162 -16.54 -2.08 -13.40
N ASP A 163 -16.83 -3.29 -12.93
CA ASP A 163 -15.79 -4.27 -12.61
C ASP A 163 -15.10 -4.77 -13.89
N PHE A 164 -13.85 -5.24 -13.77
CA PHE A 164 -13.04 -5.64 -14.93
C PHE A 164 -13.75 -6.52 -15.98
N SER A 165 -14.50 -7.55 -15.54
CA SER A 165 -15.25 -8.43 -16.46
C SER A 165 -16.32 -7.68 -17.25
N VAL A 166 -17.00 -6.72 -16.61
CA VAL A 166 -18.04 -5.90 -17.27
C VAL A 166 -17.39 -4.92 -18.25
N LEU A 167 -16.25 -4.31 -17.87
CA LEU A 167 -15.50 -3.43 -18.77
C LEU A 167 -15.04 -4.15 -20.05
N LEU A 168 -14.52 -5.38 -19.93
CA LEU A 168 -14.11 -6.18 -21.08
C LEU A 168 -15.28 -6.58 -21.97
N LYS A 169 -16.40 -6.97 -21.36
CA LYS A 169 -17.65 -7.26 -22.08
C LYS A 169 -18.10 -6.03 -22.87
N ASN A 170 -18.20 -4.87 -22.22
CA ASN A 170 -18.63 -3.63 -22.85
C ASN A 170 -17.71 -3.21 -23.99
N LEU A 171 -16.38 -3.33 -23.80
CA LEU A 171 -15.40 -3.03 -24.85
C LEU A 171 -15.55 -3.97 -26.06
N ARG A 172 -15.75 -5.27 -25.81
CA ARG A 172 -15.94 -6.28 -26.86
C ARG A 172 -17.21 -6.04 -27.66
N GLU A 173 -18.33 -5.79 -26.98
CA GLU A 173 -19.62 -5.49 -27.62
C GLU A 173 -19.55 -4.21 -28.44
N SER A 174 -18.82 -3.23 -27.93
CA SER A 174 -18.56 -1.95 -28.59
C SER A 174 -17.53 -2.00 -29.72
N SER A 175 -16.88 -3.14 -29.97
CA SER A 175 -15.77 -3.25 -30.95
C SER A 175 -16.14 -2.80 -32.36
N LYS A 176 -17.41 -2.89 -32.76
CA LYS A 176 -17.89 -2.43 -34.07
C LYS A 176 -17.72 -0.91 -34.25
N ASP A 177 -17.83 -0.14 -33.17
CA ASP A 177 -17.75 1.32 -33.19
C ASP A 177 -16.32 1.82 -33.50
N PHE A 178 -15.32 0.94 -33.42
CA PHE A 178 -13.90 1.24 -33.66
C PHE A 178 -13.49 1.17 -35.14
N GLY A 179 -14.42 0.88 -36.06
CA GLY A 179 -14.14 0.91 -37.50
C GLY A 179 -12.99 -0.03 -37.90
N THR A 180 -11.94 0.52 -38.51
CA THR A 180 -10.74 -0.22 -38.94
C THR A 180 -10.02 -0.89 -37.77
N GLU A 181 -10.07 -0.29 -36.58
CA GLU A 181 -9.38 -0.81 -35.38
C GLU A 181 -10.15 -1.92 -34.65
N ARG A 182 -11.31 -2.35 -35.19
CA ARG A 182 -12.11 -3.44 -34.61
C ARG A 182 -11.28 -4.72 -34.38
N GLY A 183 -10.38 -5.05 -35.30
CA GLY A 183 -9.50 -6.21 -35.17
C GLY A 183 -8.56 -6.10 -33.97
N LEU A 184 -7.96 -4.92 -33.80
CA LEU A 184 -7.08 -4.60 -32.68
C LEU A 184 -7.81 -4.66 -31.34
N VAL A 185 -9.02 -4.09 -31.25
CA VAL A 185 -9.86 -4.17 -30.04
C VAL A 185 -10.19 -5.62 -29.69
N LYS A 186 -10.60 -6.44 -30.67
CA LYS A 186 -10.89 -7.86 -30.43
C LYS A 186 -9.65 -8.59 -29.91
N ARG A 187 -8.46 -8.29 -30.46
CA ARG A 187 -7.20 -8.89 -30.02
C ARG A 187 -6.85 -8.49 -28.59
N ILE A 188 -6.99 -7.21 -28.24
CA ILE A 188 -6.81 -6.71 -26.87
C ILE A 188 -7.77 -7.44 -25.92
N CYS A 189 -9.06 -7.51 -26.25
CA CYS A 189 -10.05 -8.22 -25.43
C CYS A 189 -9.72 -9.70 -25.25
N GLN A 190 -9.23 -10.38 -26.30
CA GLN A 190 -8.87 -11.80 -26.23
C GLN A 190 -7.70 -12.03 -25.26
N LEU A 191 -6.61 -11.30 -25.43
CA LEU A 191 -5.43 -11.43 -24.57
C LEU A 191 -5.74 -11.00 -23.13
N THR A 192 -6.55 -9.96 -22.96
CA THR A 192 -6.92 -9.47 -21.65
C THR A 192 -7.86 -10.42 -20.91
N ASP A 193 -8.79 -11.10 -21.60
CA ASP A 193 -9.61 -12.13 -20.97
C ASP A 193 -8.75 -13.30 -20.48
N ALA A 194 -7.82 -13.79 -21.31
CA ALA A 194 -6.89 -14.84 -20.91
C ALA A 194 -6.06 -14.43 -19.68
N PHE A 195 -5.53 -13.21 -19.68
CA PHE A 195 -4.82 -12.65 -18.53
C PHE A 195 -5.72 -12.59 -17.28
N LYS A 196 -6.96 -12.10 -17.42
CA LYS A 196 -7.91 -11.93 -16.33
C LYS A 196 -8.26 -13.26 -15.68
N GLU A 197 -8.53 -14.30 -16.46
CA GLU A 197 -8.87 -15.61 -15.91
C GLU A 197 -7.73 -16.16 -15.03
N THR A 198 -6.49 -16.11 -15.53
CA THR A 198 -5.32 -16.50 -14.72
C THR A 198 -5.15 -15.58 -13.51
N ALA A 199 -5.26 -14.26 -13.67
CA ALA A 199 -5.12 -13.32 -12.57
C ALA A 199 -6.18 -13.52 -11.48
N ASN A 200 -7.42 -13.87 -11.84
CA ASN A 200 -8.50 -14.21 -10.91
C ASN A 200 -8.12 -15.44 -10.08
N GLU A 201 -7.69 -16.51 -10.74
CA GLU A 201 -7.27 -17.75 -10.09
C GLU A 201 -6.13 -17.50 -9.09
N MET A 202 -5.10 -16.76 -9.52
CA MET A 202 -3.93 -16.44 -8.70
C MET A 202 -4.24 -15.51 -7.52
N THR A 203 -5.26 -14.66 -7.64
CA THR A 203 -5.64 -13.69 -6.59
C THR A 203 -6.58 -14.30 -5.55
N HIS A 204 -7.45 -15.23 -5.96
CA HIS A 204 -8.48 -15.79 -5.08
C HIS A 204 -8.14 -17.20 -4.58
N SER A 205 -7.07 -17.83 -5.05
CA SER A 205 -6.64 -19.11 -4.52
C SER A 205 -6.11 -18.97 -3.09
N LEU A 206 -6.64 -19.81 -2.19
CA LEU A 206 -6.14 -19.97 -0.82
C LEU A 206 -5.02 -21.01 -0.72
N TYR A 207 -4.79 -21.78 -1.78
CA TYR A 207 -3.88 -22.93 -1.78
C TYR A 207 -2.73 -22.78 -2.79
N HIS A 208 -2.74 -21.72 -3.59
CA HIS A 208 -1.73 -21.47 -4.62
C HIS A 208 -1.19 -20.05 -4.52
N VAL A 209 0.14 -19.94 -4.42
CA VAL A 209 0.85 -18.66 -4.49
C VAL A 209 1.51 -18.61 -5.86
N ALA A 210 1.24 -17.53 -6.59
CA ALA A 210 1.74 -17.39 -7.94
C ALA A 210 3.27 -17.50 -8.02
N ILE A 211 3.76 -18.08 -9.11
CA ILE A 211 5.18 -18.22 -9.43
C ILE A 211 5.57 -17.41 -10.66
N LYS A 212 6.88 -17.15 -10.82
CA LYS A 212 7.44 -16.36 -11.92
C LYS A 212 6.94 -16.80 -13.30
N LYS A 213 6.95 -18.11 -13.55
CA LYS A 213 6.57 -18.72 -14.82
C LYS A 213 5.13 -18.36 -15.23
N GLU A 214 4.22 -18.23 -14.26
CA GLU A 214 2.81 -17.92 -14.53
C GLU A 214 2.65 -16.47 -15.00
N ILE A 215 3.40 -15.53 -14.43
CA ILE A 215 3.42 -14.14 -14.92
C ILE A 215 4.07 -14.07 -16.32
N ASP A 216 5.21 -14.75 -16.49
CA ASP A 216 5.98 -14.69 -17.74
C ASP A 216 5.18 -15.22 -18.95
N ASN A 217 4.37 -16.24 -18.74
CA ASN A 217 3.56 -16.87 -19.79
C ASN A 217 2.41 -16.02 -20.32
N LEU A 218 2.04 -14.95 -19.61
CA LEU A 218 0.85 -14.15 -19.95
C LEU A 218 1.15 -12.95 -20.84
N CYS A 219 2.42 -12.73 -21.21
CA CYS A 219 2.84 -11.70 -22.16
C CYS A 219 2.23 -10.31 -21.87
N PHE A 220 2.16 -9.90 -20.60
CA PHE A 220 1.44 -8.68 -20.20
C PHE A 220 1.92 -7.43 -20.96
N GLN A 221 3.22 -7.32 -21.24
CA GLN A 221 3.78 -6.23 -22.06
C GLN A 221 3.12 -6.14 -23.44
N GLN A 222 2.84 -7.29 -24.08
CA GLN A 222 2.17 -7.31 -25.38
C GLN A 222 0.78 -6.67 -25.32
N ILE A 223 0.05 -6.86 -24.22
CA ILE A 223 -1.25 -6.23 -24.02
C ILE A 223 -1.08 -4.70 -23.93
N LEU A 224 -0.08 -4.24 -23.17
CA LEU A 224 0.22 -2.81 -23.04
C LEU A 224 0.60 -2.18 -24.38
N ASP A 225 1.39 -2.87 -25.20
CA ASP A 225 1.81 -2.39 -26.51
C ASP A 225 0.62 -2.25 -27.46
N LEU A 226 -0.28 -3.23 -27.49
CA LEU A 226 -1.51 -3.16 -28.30
C LEU A 226 -2.46 -2.06 -27.82
N ILE A 227 -2.57 -1.85 -26.52
CA ILE A 227 -3.33 -0.72 -25.96
C ILE A 227 -2.71 0.61 -26.39
N LYS A 228 -1.37 0.72 -26.39
CA LYS A 228 -0.68 1.93 -26.83
C LYS A 228 -0.90 2.19 -28.32
N GLU A 229 -0.82 1.15 -29.14
CA GLU A 229 -1.11 1.23 -30.56
C GLU A 229 -2.55 1.72 -30.80
N LEU A 230 -3.53 1.14 -30.10
CA LEU A 230 -4.92 1.56 -30.21
C LEU A 230 -5.09 3.02 -29.76
N GLU A 231 -4.46 3.40 -28.65
CA GLU A 231 -4.51 4.76 -28.11
C GLU A 231 -4.06 5.82 -29.13
N GLN A 232 -3.04 5.52 -29.93
CA GLN A 232 -2.51 6.43 -30.96
C GLN A 232 -3.45 6.61 -32.15
N LYS A 233 -4.40 5.69 -32.32
CA LYS A 233 -5.37 5.67 -33.43
C LYS A 233 -6.77 6.16 -33.02
N LEU A 234 -6.98 6.48 -31.75
CA LEU A 234 -8.23 7.04 -31.18
C LEU A 234 -8.17 8.55 -31.08
#